data_AF-A0AB33XVV2-F1
#
_entry.id   AF-A0AB33XVV2-F1
#
_cell.length_a   1.000
_cell.length_b   1.000
_cell.length_c   1.000
_cell.angle_alpha   90.00
_cell.angle_beta   90.00
_cell.angle_gamma   90.00
#
_symmetry.space_group_name_H-M   'P 1'
#
loop_
_entity.id
_entity.type
_entity.pdbx_description
1 polymer ?
#
loop_
_entity_poly.entity_id
_entity_poly.type
_entity_poly.pdbx_seq_one_letter_code
_entity_poly.pdbx_strand_id
1 'polypeptide(L)'
;MLVKKMADAAEKAGINVAIFAASAADAQDRLAADHPDVLLLGPQVRYLEGDFKKSLTIPVAVIDMQDYGLMKGDRVLQTALDLMPS
;
A
#
# COMPACT_ATOMS: atom_id res chain seq x y z
N MET A 1 0.54 -11.25 6.27
CA MET A 1 -0.38 -12.10 5.45
C MET A 1 -0.92 -11.38 4.22
N LEU A 2 -1.46 -10.16 4.32
CA LEU A 2 -1.93 -9.41 3.15
C LEU A 2 -0.81 -9.14 2.14
N VAL A 3 0.36 -8.65 2.59
CA VAL A 3 1.57 -8.46 1.78
C VAL A 3 1.91 -9.70 0.95
N LYS A 4 1.93 -10.89 1.58
CA LYS A 4 2.22 -12.15 0.89
C LYS A 4 1.20 -12.41 -0.23
N LYS A 5 -0.10 -12.23 0.04
CA LYS A 5 -1.14 -12.42 -0.99
C LYS A 5 -1.03 -11.42 -2.14
N MET A 6 -0.62 -10.18 -1.87
CA MET A 6 -0.36 -9.20 -2.92
C MET A 6 0.87 -9.59 -3.74
N ALA A 7 1.96 -10.04 -3.10
CA ALA A 7 3.16 -10.53 -3.78
C ALA A 7 2.85 -11.77 -4.66
N ASP A 8 2.10 -12.73 -4.13
CA ASP A 8 1.66 -13.91 -4.89
C ASP A 8 0.79 -13.51 -6.11
N ALA A 9 -0.02 -12.44 -5.98
CA ALA A 9 -0.84 -11.93 -7.09
C ALA A 9 0.02 -11.22 -8.15
N ALA A 10 1.01 -10.43 -7.72
CA ALA A 10 1.96 -9.77 -8.60
C ALA A 10 2.78 -10.79 -9.40
N GLU A 11 3.30 -11.82 -8.74
CA GLU A 11 4.05 -12.91 -9.39
C GLU A 11 3.21 -13.62 -10.46
N LYS A 12 1.95 -13.96 -10.14
CA LYS A 12 1.02 -14.57 -11.09
C LYS A 12 0.69 -13.67 -12.28
N ALA A 13 0.68 -12.36 -12.07
CA ALA A 13 0.44 -11.37 -13.13
C ALA A 13 1.72 -11.02 -13.90
N GLY A 14 2.90 -11.55 -13.51
CA GLY A 14 4.18 -11.21 -14.11
C GLY A 14 4.62 -9.76 -13.82
N ILE A 15 4.12 -9.17 -12.74
CA ILE A 15 4.38 -7.78 -12.37
C ILE A 15 5.53 -7.75 -11.36
N ASN A 16 6.59 -7.00 -11.67
CA ASN A 16 7.73 -6.84 -10.78
C ASN A 16 7.50 -5.68 -9.79
N VAL A 17 7.04 -5.99 -8.59
CA VAL A 17 6.82 -5.02 -7.50
C VAL A 17 7.40 -5.53 -6.19
N ALA A 18 7.93 -4.59 -5.39
CA ALA A 18 8.29 -4.84 -4.01
C ALA A 18 7.15 -4.38 -3.10
N ILE A 19 6.63 -5.28 -2.26
CA ILE A 19 5.54 -4.97 -1.34
C ILE A 19 6.00 -5.27 0.07
N PHE A 20 5.92 -4.29 0.95
CA PHE A 20 6.25 -4.41 2.35
C PHE A 20 5.17 -3.76 3.22
N ALA A 21 5.18 -4.09 4.51
CA ALA A 21 4.31 -3.48 5.49
C ALA A 21 5.14 -2.99 6.68
N ALA A 22 4.74 -1.87 7.24
CA ALA A 22 5.29 -1.29 8.46
C ALA A 22 4.15 -0.89 9.40
N SER A 23 4.46 -0.69 10.68
CA SER A 23 3.52 -0.08 11.60
C SER A 23 3.35 1.41 11.25
N ALA A 24 2.25 2.04 11.71
CA ALA A 24 2.08 3.48 11.53
C ALA A 24 3.15 4.30 12.26
N ALA A 25 3.71 3.78 13.36
CA ALA A 25 4.79 4.43 14.09
C ALA A 25 6.10 4.43 13.30
N ASP A 26 6.37 3.36 12.53
CA ASP A 26 7.59 3.22 11.73
C ASP A 26 7.45 3.75 10.31
N ALA A 27 6.28 4.31 9.96
CA ALA A 27 5.96 4.69 8.58
C ALA A 27 6.95 5.72 8.02
N GLN A 28 7.33 6.73 8.82
CA GLN A 28 8.26 7.78 8.37
C GLN A 28 9.66 7.22 8.07
N ASP A 29 10.19 6.40 8.98
CA ASP A 29 11.50 5.77 8.79
C ASP A 29 11.50 4.86 7.56
N ARG A 30 10.41 4.12 7.35
CA ARG A 30 10.26 3.23 6.21
C ARG A 30 10.16 3.98 4.88
N LEU A 31 9.40 5.07 4.85
CA LEU A 31 9.27 5.93 3.67
C LEU A 31 10.63 6.52 3.28
N ALA A 32 11.46 6.90 4.26
CA ALA A 32 12.80 7.42 4.04
C ALA A 32 13.82 6.36 3.61
N ALA A 33 13.64 5.10 4.02
CA ALA A 33 14.57 4.02 3.71
C ALA A 33 14.28 3.34 2.36
N ASP A 34 13.00 3.06 2.08
CA ASP A 34 12.61 2.24 0.93
C ASP A 34 12.13 3.05 -0.28
N HIS A 35 11.78 4.33 -0.09
CA HIS A 35 11.28 5.22 -1.14
C HIS A 35 10.18 4.59 -2.03
N PRO A 36 9.03 4.19 -1.46
CA PRO A 36 7.98 3.53 -2.22
C PRO A 36 7.31 4.48 -3.22
N ASP A 37 6.81 3.93 -4.33
CA ASP A 37 6.05 4.70 -5.33
C ASP A 37 4.60 4.97 -4.92
N VAL A 38 4.03 4.17 -4.01
CA VAL A 38 2.65 4.29 -3.51
C VAL A 38 2.60 3.91 -2.04
N LEU A 39 1.83 4.67 -1.25
CA LEU A 39 1.54 4.36 0.15
C LEU A 39 0.09 3.91 0.33
N LEU A 40 -0.10 2.69 0.82
CA LEU A 40 -1.41 2.19 1.22
C LEU A 40 -1.55 2.14 2.74
N LEU A 41 -2.59 2.80 3.25
CA LEU A 41 -2.91 2.83 4.68
C LEU A 41 -3.95 1.77 5.01
N GLY A 42 -3.71 1.00 6.06
CA GLY A 42 -4.73 0.12 6.61
C GLY A 42 -5.96 0.93 7.09
N PRO A 43 -7.18 0.37 7.01
CA PRO A 43 -8.41 1.09 7.34
C PRO A 43 -8.45 1.61 8.79
N GLN A 44 -7.72 0.96 9.70
CA GLN A 44 -7.59 1.35 11.11
C GLN A 44 -6.86 2.68 11.33
N VAL A 45 -6.01 3.10 10.38
CA VAL A 45 -5.19 4.32 10.48
C VAL A 45 -5.56 5.36 9.41
N ARG A 46 -6.77 5.26 8.84
CA ARG A 46 -7.28 6.18 7.81
C ARG A 46 -7.17 7.66 8.17
N TYR A 47 -7.19 8.01 9.45
CA TYR A 47 -7.10 9.39 9.90
C TYR A 47 -5.75 10.05 9.55
N LEU A 48 -4.70 9.25 9.33
CA LEU A 48 -3.37 9.71 8.91
C LEU A 48 -3.28 10.05 7.42
N GLU A 49 -4.27 9.67 6.60
CA GLU A 49 -4.24 9.86 5.15
C GLU A 49 -4.02 11.33 4.76
N GLY A 50 -4.73 12.24 5.41
CA GLY A 50 -4.61 13.67 5.14
C GLY A 50 -3.23 14.24 5.45
N ASP A 51 -2.55 13.71 6.46
CA ASP A 51 -1.21 14.16 6.86
C ASP A 51 -0.14 13.62 5.92
N PHE A 52 -0.26 12.36 5.50
CA PHE A 52 0.63 11.78 4.50
C PHE A 52 0.46 12.43 3.13
N LYS A 53 -0.78 12.72 2.70
CA LYS A 53 -1.03 13.43 1.43
C LYS A 53 -0.42 14.83 1.38
N LYS A 54 -0.24 15.49 2.53
CA LYS A 54 0.41 16.81 2.62
C LYS A 54 1.94 16.72 2.65
N SER A 55 2.48 15.65 3.21
CA SER A 55 3.91 15.48 3.43
C SER A 55 4.62 14.69 2.33
N LEU A 56 3.89 13.92 1.54
CA LEU A 56 4.43 13.06 0.49
C LEU A 56 4.01 13.52 -0.91
N THR A 57 4.87 13.27 -1.88
CA THR A 57 4.59 13.51 -3.31
C THR A 57 4.03 12.28 -4.01
N ILE A 58 4.07 11.13 -3.36
CA ILE A 58 3.56 9.86 -3.90
C ILE A 58 2.06 9.70 -3.61
N PRO A 59 1.32 8.95 -4.44
CA PRO A 59 -0.06 8.60 -4.16
C PRO A 59 -0.22 7.92 -2.79
N VAL A 60 -1.19 8.40 -2.02
CA VAL A 60 -1.59 7.82 -0.74
C VAL A 60 -3.07 7.45 -0.81
N ALA A 61 -3.40 6.22 -0.45
CA ALA A 61 -4.79 5.76 -0.38
C ALA A 61 -5.04 4.84 0.82
N VAL A 62 -6.28 4.77 1.26
CA VAL A 62 -6.72 3.82 2.29
C VAL A 62 -7.20 2.54 1.61
N ILE A 63 -6.73 1.40 2.10
CA ILE A 63 -7.19 0.09 1.62
C ILE A 63 -8.67 -0.05 1.96
N ASP A 64 -9.47 -0.50 0.99
CA ASP A 64 -10.88 -0.81 1.22
C ASP A 64 -11.03 -1.79 2.40
N MET A 65 -11.98 -1.51 3.29
CA MET A 65 -12.14 -2.26 4.54
C MET A 65 -12.55 -3.71 4.27
N GLN A 66 -13.37 -3.94 3.24
CA GLN A 66 -13.82 -5.28 2.87
C GLN A 66 -12.66 -6.08 2.26
N ASP A 67 -11.91 -5.50 1.35
CA ASP A 67 -10.74 -6.16 0.75
C ASP A 67 -9.64 -6.43 1.78
N TYR A 68 -9.44 -5.52 2.74
CA TYR A 68 -8.54 -5.74 3.87
C TYR A 68 -9.03 -6.90 4.76
N GLY A 69 -10.30 -6.89 5.15
CA GLY A 69 -10.90 -7.92 6.02
C GLY A 69 -10.92 -9.32 5.39
N LEU A 70 -11.18 -9.40 4.08
CA LEU A 70 -11.16 -10.65 3.31
C LEU A 70 -9.75 -11.01 2.81
N MET A 71 -8.77 -10.14 3.04
CA MET A 71 -7.40 -10.27 2.56
C MET A 71 -7.32 -10.54 1.04
N LYS A 72 -7.98 -9.70 0.25
CA LYS A 72 -8.00 -9.76 -1.22
C LYS A 72 -6.75 -9.11 -1.81
N GLY A 73 -5.61 -9.79 -1.69
CA GLY A 73 -4.31 -9.25 -2.11
C GLY A 73 -4.24 -8.85 -3.60
N ASP A 74 -4.97 -9.54 -4.46
CA ASP A 74 -5.16 -9.21 -5.87
C ASP A 74 -5.82 -7.83 -6.06
N ARG A 75 -6.90 -7.55 -5.32
CA ARG A 75 -7.60 -6.26 -5.40
C ARG A 75 -6.82 -5.11 -4.79
N VAL A 76 -6.16 -5.36 -3.66
CA VAL A 76 -5.31 -4.35 -3.02
C VAL A 76 -4.10 -4.03 -3.90
N LEU A 77 -3.51 -5.02 -4.56
CA LEU A 77 -2.46 -4.80 -5.56
C LEU A 77 -2.98 -3.96 -6.72
N GLN A 78 -4.14 -4.30 -7.30
CA GLN A 78 -4.70 -3.53 -8.41
C GLN A 78 -4.94 -2.07 -8.01
N THR A 79 -5.47 -1.84 -6.81
CA THR A 79 -5.66 -0.48 -6.27
C THR A 79 -4.33 0.28 -6.22
N ALA A 80 -3.24 -0.36 -5.80
CA ALA A 80 -1.91 0.26 -5.79
C ALA A 80 -1.44 0.62 -7.21
N LEU A 81 -1.61 -0.30 -8.16
CA LEU A 81 -1.19 -0.11 -9.55
C LEU A 81 -1.98 0.98 -10.26
N ASP A 82 -3.30 1.07 -10.02
CA ASP A 82 -4.16 2.10 -10.60
C ASP A 82 -3.81 3.52 -10.12
N LEU A 83 -3.13 3.63 -8.97
CA LEU A 83 -2.66 4.90 -8.42
C LEU A 83 -1.30 5.31 -8.97
N MET A 84 -0.52 4.38 -9.52
CA MET A 84 0.79 4.71 -10.08
C MET A 84 0.62 5.66 -11.28
N PRO A 85 1.41 6.75 -11.34
CA PRO A 85 1.38 7.64 -12.49
C PRO A 85 1.82 6.89 -13.76
N SER A 86 1.16 7.21 -14.88
CA SER A 86 1.52 6.70 -16.22
C SER A 86 2.77 7.35 -16.78
#